data_AF-A0A3L7MNA0-F1
#
_entry.id   AF-A0A3L7MNA0-F1
#
_cell.length_a   1.000
_cell.length_b   1.000
_cell.length_c   1.000
_cell.angle_alpha   90.00
_cell.angle_beta   90.00
_cell.angle_gamma   90.00
#
_symmetry.space_group_name_H-M   'P 1'
#
loop_
_entity.id
_entity.type
_entity.pdbx_description
1 polymer ?
#
loop_
_entity_poly.entity_id
_entity_poly.type
_entity_poly.pdbx_seq_one_letter_code
_entity_poly.pdbx_strand_id
1 'polypeptide(L)'
;MTSRRASFALLAAAVTWCGIALPGCSATLVPPDGLTDARVQAVELQRRVKELEGTTAELQAQLAAAQEQLAQANAVGAADREVAEATPRMVTLAFAGGSAEWSTVPAAADAPGTDEAGRHALVRVAVEPRDGLGRVLQVAGRCEVTVAIVDPAGKVIELGHRAIAPGELRAAWRAAFMGTHYSLEIPVVVPASAPPKVVWTVAVSCTDGWTRQTFRTSGSVAAPRQ
;
A
#
# COMPACT_ATOMS: atom_id res chain seq x y z
N MET A 1 -34.37 -24.71 -44.81
CA MET A 1 -35.57 -23.89 -44.56
C MET A 1 -35.13 -22.52 -44.06
N THR A 2 -35.48 -21.48 -44.84
CA THR A 2 -35.82 -20.07 -44.46
C THR A 2 -34.90 -19.36 -43.45
N SER A 3 -34.05 -18.39 -43.83
CA SER A 3 -34.26 -17.06 -44.44
C SER A 3 -34.79 -15.95 -43.51
N ARG A 4 -34.11 -14.78 -43.54
CA ARG A 4 -34.59 -13.36 -43.48
C ARG A 4 -33.47 -12.51 -42.84
N ARG A 5 -32.70 -11.66 -43.54
CA ARG A 5 -32.98 -10.44 -44.35
C ARG A 5 -33.75 -9.34 -43.61
N ALA A 6 -33.10 -8.17 -43.46
CA ALA A 6 -33.52 -6.81 -43.85
C ALA A 6 -32.78 -5.78 -42.94
N SER A 7 -31.90 -4.91 -43.44
CA SER A 7 -32.15 -3.70 -44.26
C SER A 7 -32.93 -2.62 -43.51
N PHE A 8 -32.40 -1.40 -43.40
CA PHE A 8 -33.06 -0.07 -43.46
C PHE A 8 -31.98 0.99 -43.07
N ALA A 9 -31.42 1.75 -44.01
CA ALA A 9 -31.90 3.02 -44.59
C ALA A 9 -31.19 4.23 -43.92
N LEU A 10 -30.34 4.96 -44.66
CA LEU A 10 -30.66 6.15 -45.48
C LEU A 10 -31.09 7.36 -44.64
N LEU A 11 -30.26 8.40 -44.58
CA LEU A 11 -30.73 9.79 -44.71
C LEU A 11 -29.58 10.76 -44.96
N ALA A 12 -29.76 11.50 -46.04
CA ALA A 12 -28.94 12.62 -46.51
C ALA A 12 -29.53 13.96 -46.03
N ALA A 13 -28.67 14.96 -45.84
CA ALA A 13 -28.98 16.40 -45.86
C ALA A 13 -27.61 17.10 -46.02
N ALA A 14 -27.19 17.73 -47.12
CA ALA A 14 -27.79 18.63 -48.09
C ALA A 14 -28.02 20.07 -47.56
N VAL A 15 -27.20 20.99 -48.11
CA VAL A 15 -27.45 22.43 -48.36
C VAL A 15 -27.45 23.31 -47.06
N THR A 16 -27.01 24.58 -46.97
CA THR A 16 -26.91 25.68 -47.92
C THR A 16 -26.05 26.83 -47.38
N TRP A 17 -25.55 27.59 -48.35
CA TRP A 17 -24.77 28.83 -48.40
C TRP A 17 -25.47 30.07 -47.81
N CYS A 18 -24.63 31.04 -47.39
CA CYS A 18 -24.76 32.50 -47.55
C CYS A 18 -25.57 33.32 -46.54
N GLY A 19 -24.95 34.40 -46.04
CA GLY A 19 -25.66 35.50 -45.38
C GLY A 19 -24.79 36.36 -44.45
N ILE A 20 -23.96 37.23 -45.02
CA ILE A 20 -23.28 38.32 -44.30
C ILE A 20 -24.32 39.40 -43.96
N ALA A 21 -24.40 39.79 -42.69
CA ALA A 21 -24.99 41.07 -42.27
C ALA A 21 -24.24 41.59 -41.02
N LEU A 22 -23.43 42.63 -41.24
CA LEU A 22 -22.87 43.48 -40.18
C LEU A 22 -23.95 44.48 -39.74
N PRO A 23 -24.04 44.78 -38.44
CA PRO A 23 -24.07 46.20 -38.08
C PRO A 23 -23.26 46.54 -36.82
N GLY A 24 -22.55 47.67 -36.89
CA GLY A 24 -22.41 48.59 -35.76
C GLY A 24 -21.15 48.47 -34.90
N CYS A 25 -19.99 48.87 -35.43
CA CYS A 25 -18.88 49.30 -34.58
C CYS A 25 -19.24 50.66 -33.93
N SER A 26 -19.63 50.63 -32.67
CA SER A 26 -19.63 51.83 -31.81
C SER A 26 -18.19 52.18 -31.47
N ALA A 27 -17.68 53.29 -32.00
CA ALA A 27 -16.32 53.75 -31.75
C ALA A 27 -16.24 54.36 -30.35
N THR A 28 -15.88 53.54 -29.36
CA THR A 28 -15.48 54.01 -28.04
C THR A 28 -14.12 54.71 -28.17
N LEU A 29 -14.11 56.04 -28.02
CA LEU A 29 -12.90 56.86 -27.91
C LEU A 29 -12.11 56.42 -26.67
N VAL A 30 -11.03 55.68 -26.91
CA VAL A 30 -10.03 55.33 -25.90
C VAL A 30 -9.08 56.53 -25.73
N PRO A 31 -8.86 57.05 -24.52
CA PRO A 31 -7.92 58.16 -24.29
C PRO A 31 -6.47 57.75 -24.67
N PRO A 32 -5.65 58.72 -25.14
CA PRO A 32 -4.39 58.48 -25.86
C PRO A 32 -3.26 57.82 -25.04
N ASP A 33 -3.48 57.61 -23.75
CA ASP A 33 -2.61 56.98 -22.77
C ASP A 33 -2.83 55.45 -22.69
N GLY A 34 -4.04 54.95 -22.99
CA GLY A 34 -4.36 53.51 -22.94
C GLY A 34 -3.75 52.68 -24.07
N LEU A 35 -3.36 53.30 -25.18
CA LEU A 35 -2.72 52.65 -26.33
C LEU A 35 -1.27 52.24 -26.03
N THR A 36 -0.58 53.00 -25.15
CA THR A 36 0.78 52.68 -24.72
C THR A 36 0.76 51.52 -23.72
N ASP A 37 -0.17 51.56 -22.77
CA ASP A 37 -0.38 50.48 -21.80
C ASP A 37 -0.81 49.17 -22.46
N ALA A 38 -1.69 49.22 -23.47
CA ALA A 38 -2.11 48.03 -24.22
C ALA A 38 -0.95 47.40 -25.00
N ARG A 39 -0.02 48.21 -25.54
CA ARG A 39 1.19 47.70 -26.21
C ARG A 39 2.15 47.04 -25.23
N VAL A 40 2.35 47.65 -24.06
CA VAL A 40 3.18 47.07 -22.98
C VAL A 40 2.58 45.74 -22.50
N GLN A 41 1.26 45.69 -22.32
CA GLN A 41 0.56 44.45 -21.94
C GLN A 41 0.63 43.37 -23.02
N ALA A 42 0.49 43.74 -24.30
CA ALA A 42 0.60 42.79 -25.41
C ALA A 42 1.99 42.15 -25.49
N VAL A 43 3.06 42.94 -25.29
CA VAL A 43 4.44 42.43 -25.26
C VAL A 43 4.69 41.53 -24.05
N GLU A 44 4.20 41.91 -22.87
CA GLU A 44 4.34 41.10 -21.66
C GLU A 44 3.54 39.78 -21.75
N LEU A 45 2.32 39.81 -22.30
CA LEU A 45 1.54 38.60 -22.55
C LEU A 45 2.20 37.70 -23.58
N GLN A 46 2.74 38.26 -24.67
CA GLN A 46 3.51 37.48 -25.65
C GLN A 46 4.76 36.84 -25.04
N ARG A 47 5.45 37.55 -24.14
CA ARG A 47 6.60 37.02 -23.40
C ARG A 47 6.19 35.82 -22.54
N ARG A 48 5.08 35.94 -21.80
CA ARG A 48 4.55 34.86 -20.95
C ARG A 48 4.06 33.66 -21.76
N VAL A 49 3.39 33.90 -22.90
CA VAL A 49 2.97 32.81 -23.79
C VAL A 49 4.19 32.03 -24.25
N LYS A 50 5.24 32.71 -24.71
CA LYS A 50 6.46 32.04 -25.17
C LYS A 50 7.18 31.28 -24.05
N GLU A 51 7.18 31.81 -22.83
CA GLU A 51 7.77 31.15 -21.65
C GLU A 51 6.98 29.91 -21.24
N LEU A 52 5.64 30.00 -21.21
CA LEU A 52 4.77 28.88 -20.92
C LEU A 52 4.86 27.80 -22.00
N GLU A 53 4.88 28.19 -23.28
CA GLU A 53 5.08 27.26 -24.39
C GLU A 53 6.43 26.52 -24.27
N GLY A 54 7.50 27.24 -23.92
CA GLY A 54 8.81 26.64 -23.65
C GLY A 54 8.76 25.61 -22.51
N THR A 55 8.09 25.96 -21.41
CA THR A 55 7.91 25.06 -20.26
C THR A 55 7.07 23.83 -20.63
N THR A 56 6.01 24.00 -21.42
CA THR A 56 5.21 22.87 -21.88
C THR A 56 5.98 21.93 -22.79
N ALA A 57 6.81 22.47 -23.68
CA ALA A 57 7.66 21.67 -24.56
C ALA A 57 8.72 20.89 -23.76
N GLU A 58 9.32 21.51 -22.75
CA GLU A 58 10.28 20.85 -21.86
C GLU A 58 9.62 19.73 -21.04
N LEU A 59 8.46 19.98 -20.43
CA LEU A 59 7.72 18.97 -19.67
C LEU A 59 7.24 17.82 -20.56
N GLN A 60 6.80 18.12 -21.79
CA GLN A 60 6.44 17.09 -22.77
C GLN A 60 7.65 16.23 -23.16
N ALA A 61 8.82 16.84 -23.35
CA ALA A 61 10.06 16.10 -23.62
C ALA A 61 10.48 15.22 -22.43
N GLN A 62 10.36 15.72 -21.19
CA GLN A 62 10.63 14.93 -19.99
C GLN A 62 9.65 13.77 -19.81
N LEU A 63 8.36 13.99 -20.10
CA LEU A 63 7.34 12.93 -20.07
C LEU A 63 7.61 11.87 -21.14
N ALA A 64 7.96 12.27 -22.36
CA ALA A 64 8.29 11.34 -23.43
C ALA A 64 9.54 10.51 -23.07
N ALA A 65 10.58 11.14 -22.51
CA ALA A 65 11.79 10.44 -22.07
C ALA A 65 11.51 9.47 -20.90
N ALA A 66 10.69 9.87 -19.92
CA ALA A 66 10.29 9.00 -18.81
C ALA A 66 9.41 7.83 -19.28
N GLN A 67 8.49 8.08 -20.22
CA GLN A 67 7.67 7.04 -20.82
C GLN A 67 8.50 6.06 -21.63
N GLU A 68 9.52 6.53 -22.36
CA GLU A 68 10.44 5.68 -23.10
C GLU A 68 11.31 4.83 -22.16
N GLN A 69 11.79 5.40 -21.04
CA GLN A 69 12.50 4.64 -20.00
C GLN A 69 11.61 3.56 -19.37
N LEU A 70 10.35 3.87 -19.08
CA LEU A 70 9.38 2.89 -18.58
C LEU A 70 9.06 1.82 -19.64
N ALA A 71 8.92 2.21 -20.91
CA ALA A 71 8.66 1.29 -22.01
C ALA A 71 9.85 0.36 -22.25
N GLN A 72 11.09 0.86 -22.16
CA GLN A 72 12.31 0.04 -22.26
C GLN A 72 12.47 -0.90 -21.06
N ALA A 73 12.16 -0.43 -19.84
CA ALA A 73 12.11 -1.30 -18.66
C ALA A 73 11.03 -2.39 -18.77
N ASN A 74 9.89 -2.07 -19.39
CA ASN A 74 8.80 -3.02 -19.63
C ASN A 74 9.03 -3.94 -20.85
N ALA A 75 9.86 -3.55 -21.81
CA ALA A 75 10.19 -4.36 -23.00
C ALA A 75 11.15 -5.52 -22.67
N VAL A 76 12.01 -5.35 -21.67
CA VAL A 76 12.71 -6.47 -21.00
C VAL A 76 11.68 -7.42 -20.34
N GLY A 77 10.50 -6.90 -20.00
CA GLY A 77 9.47 -7.56 -19.23
C GLY A 77 8.46 -8.44 -19.98
N ALA A 78 8.61 -8.73 -21.27
CA ALA A 78 7.69 -9.69 -21.93
C ALA A 78 7.93 -11.15 -21.46
N ALA A 79 9.21 -11.53 -21.30
CA ALA A 79 9.58 -12.79 -20.63
C ALA A 79 9.38 -12.69 -19.11
N ASP A 80 9.59 -11.49 -18.52
CA ASP A 80 9.35 -11.29 -17.10
C ASP A 80 7.85 -11.24 -16.75
N ARG A 81 6.94 -11.04 -17.70
CA ARG A 81 5.49 -11.00 -17.42
C ARG A 81 4.96 -12.39 -17.14
N GLU A 82 5.29 -13.36 -17.98
CA GLU A 82 4.93 -14.76 -17.73
C GLU A 82 5.54 -15.23 -16.41
N VAL A 83 6.80 -14.90 -16.15
CA VAL A 83 7.48 -15.21 -14.88
C VAL A 83 6.82 -14.47 -13.70
N ALA A 84 6.45 -13.20 -13.84
CA ALA A 84 5.84 -12.40 -12.79
C ALA A 84 4.41 -12.82 -12.47
N GLU A 85 3.66 -13.31 -13.47
CA GLU A 85 2.33 -13.91 -13.33
C GLU A 85 2.41 -15.31 -12.71
N ALA A 86 3.45 -16.09 -13.05
CA ALA A 86 3.69 -17.42 -12.47
C ALA A 86 4.32 -17.39 -11.07
N THR A 87 4.98 -16.30 -10.68
CA THR A 87 5.65 -16.16 -9.38
C THR A 87 4.63 -16.13 -8.24
N PRO A 88 4.67 -17.08 -7.29
CA PRO A 88 3.78 -17.07 -6.13
C PRO A 88 3.99 -15.81 -5.29
N ARG A 89 2.90 -15.14 -4.94
CA ARG A 89 2.91 -13.95 -4.07
C ARG A 89 2.05 -14.21 -2.85
N MET A 90 2.40 -13.58 -1.74
CA MET A 90 1.55 -13.58 -0.56
C MET A 90 0.24 -12.86 -0.90
N VAL A 91 -0.88 -13.55 -0.67
CA VAL A 91 -2.24 -13.00 -0.80
C VAL A 91 -2.90 -12.93 0.57
N THR A 92 -2.51 -13.82 1.50
CA THR A 92 -3.04 -13.86 2.85
C THR A 92 -1.96 -14.18 3.88
N LEU A 93 -2.18 -13.73 5.11
CA LEU A 93 -1.38 -14.10 6.27
C LEU A 93 -2.29 -14.84 7.25
N ALA A 94 -1.96 -16.08 7.59
CA ALA A 94 -2.75 -16.88 8.53
C ALA A 94 -2.04 -17.03 9.88
N PHE A 95 -2.81 -16.96 10.96
CA PHE A 95 -2.36 -17.33 12.30
C PHE A 95 -2.50 -18.85 12.46
N ALA A 96 -1.39 -19.56 12.57
CA ALA A 96 -1.37 -21.02 12.67
C ALA A 96 -1.42 -21.51 14.11
N GLY A 97 -1.01 -20.67 15.06
CA GLY A 97 -1.06 -20.99 16.48
C GLY A 97 -0.08 -20.15 17.30
N GLY A 98 -0.12 -20.31 18.61
CA GLY A 98 0.89 -19.75 19.48
C GLY A 98 0.89 -20.39 20.85
N SER A 99 1.99 -20.21 21.56
CA SER A 99 2.21 -20.66 22.92
C SER A 99 2.87 -19.56 23.73
N ALA A 100 2.73 -19.63 25.04
CA ALA A 100 3.40 -18.72 25.96
C ALA A 100 4.02 -19.51 27.11
N GLU A 101 5.22 -19.11 27.52
CA GLU A 101 5.94 -19.69 28.64
C GLU A 101 6.49 -18.59 29.55
N TRP A 102 6.51 -18.83 30.87
CA TRP A 102 7.17 -17.91 31.80
C TRP A 102 8.68 -17.93 31.54
N SER A 103 9.28 -16.74 31.47
CA SER A 103 10.71 -16.56 31.18
C SER A 103 11.40 -15.85 32.33
N THR A 104 12.63 -16.26 32.63
CA THR A 104 13.52 -15.53 33.55
C THR A 104 14.40 -14.52 32.83
N VAL A 105 14.41 -14.55 31.49
CA VAL A 105 15.14 -13.59 30.66
C VAL A 105 14.30 -12.31 30.59
N PRO A 106 14.86 -11.15 30.97
CA PRO A 106 14.14 -9.89 30.90
C PRO A 106 13.72 -9.60 29.46
N ALA A 107 12.54 -9.02 29.30
CA ALA A 107 12.13 -8.48 28.01
C ALA A 107 13.13 -7.39 27.58
N ALA A 108 13.40 -7.30 26.28
CA ALA A 108 14.26 -6.23 25.76
C ALA A 108 13.72 -4.85 26.20
N ALA A 109 14.62 -3.89 26.41
CA ALA A 109 14.38 -2.61 27.11
C ALA A 109 13.28 -1.70 26.51
N ASP A 110 12.70 -2.07 25.36
CA ASP A 110 11.68 -1.31 24.65
C ASP A 110 10.23 -1.75 24.98
N ALA A 111 10.02 -2.64 25.95
CA ALA A 111 8.68 -3.02 26.39
C ALA A 111 8.01 -1.88 27.19
N PRO A 112 6.81 -1.39 26.80
CA PRO A 112 6.11 -0.37 27.56
C PRO A 112 5.73 -0.88 28.97
N GLY A 113 6.11 -0.14 30.02
CA GLY A 113 5.76 -0.46 31.40
C GLY A 113 6.84 -1.17 32.21
N THR A 114 8.10 -0.72 32.11
CA THR A 114 9.25 -1.13 32.94
C THR A 114 9.14 -0.75 34.43
N ASP A 115 7.92 -0.63 34.97
CA ASP A 115 7.73 -0.57 36.42
C ASP A 115 8.01 -1.94 37.03
N GLU A 116 8.89 -1.97 38.01
CA GLU A 116 9.68 -3.09 38.56
C GLU A 116 8.91 -4.32 39.12
N ALA A 117 7.60 -4.47 38.90
CA ALA A 117 6.77 -5.53 39.48
C ALA A 117 6.13 -6.51 38.47
N GLY A 118 6.48 -6.43 37.19
CA GLY A 118 5.95 -7.31 36.14
C GLY A 118 6.63 -8.68 36.08
N ARG A 119 5.89 -9.73 35.68
CA ARG A 119 6.46 -11.06 35.37
C ARG A 119 6.78 -11.17 33.89
N HIS A 120 7.97 -11.66 33.56
CA HIS A 120 8.39 -11.86 32.16
C HIS A 120 7.87 -13.17 31.58
N ALA A 121 7.40 -13.13 30.34
CA ALA A 121 7.03 -14.32 29.57
C ALA A 121 7.54 -14.21 28.14
N LEU A 122 7.67 -15.35 27.46
CA LEU A 122 7.98 -15.43 26.04
C LEU A 122 6.76 -15.97 25.31
N VAL A 123 6.28 -15.23 24.31
CA VAL A 123 5.18 -15.66 23.43
C VAL A 123 5.78 -16.11 22.11
N ARG A 124 5.49 -17.34 21.70
CA ARG A 124 5.87 -17.88 20.39
C ARG A 124 4.65 -17.95 19.50
N VAL A 125 4.74 -17.39 18.30
CA VAL A 125 3.63 -17.28 17.36
C VAL A 125 4.03 -17.91 16.04
N ALA A 126 3.19 -18.82 15.54
CA ALA A 126 3.32 -19.41 14.21
C ALA A 126 2.44 -18.66 13.22
N VAL A 127 3.05 -18.09 12.17
CA VAL A 127 2.33 -17.43 11.08
C VAL A 127 2.68 -18.02 9.72
N GLU A 128 1.70 -18.04 8.84
CA GLU A 128 1.79 -18.66 7.53
C GLU A 128 1.39 -17.66 6.43
N PRO A 129 2.37 -17.07 5.73
CA PRO A 129 2.15 -16.38 4.48
C PRO A 129 1.67 -17.38 3.43
N ARG A 130 0.50 -17.14 2.83
CA ARG A 130 -0.13 -18.04 1.85
C ARG A 130 -0.38 -17.35 0.52
N ASP A 131 -0.18 -18.10 -0.56
CA ASP A 131 -0.51 -17.64 -1.92
C ASP A 131 -2.00 -17.79 -2.24
N GLY A 132 -2.39 -17.42 -3.47
CA GLY A 132 -3.77 -17.57 -3.94
C GLY A 132 -4.27 -19.02 -4.01
N LEU A 133 -3.38 -20.01 -3.89
CA LEU A 133 -3.71 -21.44 -3.85
C LEU A 133 -3.66 -22.00 -2.41
N GLY A 134 -3.43 -21.15 -1.41
CA GLY A 134 -3.36 -21.54 0.00
C GLY A 134 -2.06 -22.24 0.40
N ARG A 135 -1.03 -22.25 -0.47
CA ARG A 135 0.29 -22.84 -0.17
C ARG A 135 1.10 -21.88 0.69
N VAL A 136 1.80 -22.40 1.69
CA VAL A 136 2.70 -21.58 2.51
C VAL A 136 3.95 -21.22 1.70
N LEU A 137 4.30 -19.94 1.66
CA LEU A 137 5.48 -19.45 0.96
C LEU A 137 6.46 -18.75 1.92
N GLN A 138 7.74 -18.79 1.54
CA GLN A 138 8.75 -17.99 2.19
C GLN A 138 8.74 -16.58 1.58
N VAL A 139 8.50 -15.57 2.42
CA VAL A 139 8.52 -14.15 2.07
C VAL A 139 9.71 -13.44 2.74
N ALA A 140 10.17 -12.37 2.11
CA ALA A 140 11.11 -11.43 2.70
C ALA A 140 10.35 -10.12 2.95
N GLY A 141 10.35 -9.60 4.17
CA GLY A 141 9.51 -8.48 4.54
C GLY A 141 9.74 -8.03 5.97
N ARG A 142 8.94 -7.08 6.45
CA ARG A 142 8.95 -6.65 7.86
C ARG A 142 7.68 -7.12 8.52
N CYS A 143 7.76 -7.60 9.76
CA CYS A 143 6.57 -7.94 10.54
C CYS A 143 6.57 -7.16 11.84
N GLU A 144 5.39 -6.78 12.28
CA GLU A 144 5.12 -6.20 13.58
C GLU A 144 4.18 -7.13 14.32
N VAL A 145 4.53 -7.45 15.56
CA VAL A 145 3.72 -8.30 16.43
C VAL A 145 3.43 -7.54 17.71
N THR A 146 2.16 -7.48 18.07
CA THR A 146 1.70 -6.92 19.34
C THR A 146 0.95 -7.98 20.11
N VAL A 147 1.28 -8.13 21.39
CA VAL A 147 0.58 -9.01 22.32
C VAL A 147 -0.11 -8.16 23.36
N ALA A 148 -1.40 -8.41 23.58
CA ALA A 148 -2.21 -7.65 24.53
C ALA A 148 -3.22 -8.54 25.25
N ILE A 149 -3.69 -8.05 26.40
CA ILE A 149 -4.87 -8.56 27.10
C ILE A 149 -6.03 -7.63 26.80
N VAL A 150 -7.19 -8.19 26.49
CA VAL A 150 -8.45 -7.44 26.48
C VAL A 150 -9.19 -7.81 27.77
N ASP A 151 -9.37 -6.83 28.66
CA ASP A 151 -10.11 -7.06 29.90
C ASP A 151 -11.62 -7.18 29.63
N PRO A 152 -12.43 -7.65 30.61
CA PRO A 152 -13.89 -7.75 30.44
C PRO A 152 -14.60 -6.42 30.20
N ALA A 153 -13.96 -5.28 30.53
CA ALA A 153 -14.47 -3.94 30.25
C ALA A 153 -14.08 -3.43 28.86
N GLY A 154 -13.35 -4.23 28.07
CA GLY A 154 -12.88 -3.90 26.73
C GLY A 154 -11.60 -3.05 26.71
N LYS A 155 -10.94 -2.84 27.85
CA LYS A 155 -9.65 -2.14 27.93
C LYS A 155 -8.55 -3.06 27.42
N VAL A 156 -7.73 -2.52 26.51
CA VAL A 156 -6.56 -3.20 25.97
C VAL A 156 -5.34 -2.88 26.84
N ILE A 157 -4.70 -3.92 27.37
CA ILE A 157 -3.43 -3.83 28.12
C ILE A 157 -2.37 -4.46 27.24
N GLU A 158 -1.49 -3.65 26.66
CA GLU A 158 -0.37 -4.15 25.88
C GLU A 158 0.65 -4.84 26.80
N LEU A 159 1.03 -6.06 26.45
CA LEU A 159 2.04 -6.85 27.16
C LEU A 159 3.42 -6.75 26.51
N GLY A 160 3.45 -6.51 25.20
CA GLY A 160 4.68 -6.33 24.46
C GLY A 160 4.45 -6.15 22.97
N HIS A 161 5.43 -5.52 22.35
CA HIS A 161 5.47 -5.28 20.92
C HIS A 161 6.86 -5.60 20.39
N ARG A 162 6.93 -6.16 19.18
CA ARG A 162 8.19 -6.43 18.50
C ARG A 162 8.07 -6.15 17.01
N ALA A 163 8.95 -5.27 16.52
CA ALA A 163 9.23 -5.14 15.11
C ALA A 163 10.33 -6.15 14.70
N ILE A 164 10.07 -6.90 13.63
CA ILE A 164 10.91 -7.97 13.13
C ILE A 164 11.44 -7.55 11.77
N ALA A 165 12.76 -7.42 11.67
CA ALA A 165 13.44 -6.99 10.45
C ALA A 165 13.46 -8.10 9.38
N PRO A 166 13.71 -7.79 8.10
CA PRO A 166 13.67 -8.81 7.04
C PRO A 166 14.65 -9.96 7.20
N GLY A 167 15.86 -9.69 7.70
CA GLY A 167 16.84 -10.74 8.00
C GLY A 167 16.37 -11.67 9.12
N GLU A 168 15.78 -11.10 10.18
CA GLU A 168 15.24 -11.86 11.30
C GLU A 168 14.03 -12.70 10.89
N LEU A 169 13.11 -12.12 10.09
CA LEU A 169 11.96 -12.84 9.56
C LEU A 169 12.43 -14.05 8.75
N ARG A 170 13.40 -13.87 7.84
CA ARG A 170 13.98 -14.99 7.08
C ARG A 170 14.55 -16.08 8.00
N ALA A 171 15.25 -15.69 9.06
CA ALA A 171 15.82 -16.62 10.03
C ALA A 171 14.75 -17.32 10.91
N ALA A 172 13.56 -16.75 11.04
CA ALA A 172 12.43 -17.33 11.75
C ALA A 172 11.66 -18.40 10.96
N TRP A 173 11.98 -18.61 9.68
CA TRP A 173 11.36 -19.66 8.86
C TRP A 173 11.63 -21.05 9.43
N ARG A 174 10.57 -21.86 9.54
CA ARG A 174 10.62 -23.26 9.94
C ARG A 174 9.87 -24.09 8.92
N ALA A 175 10.56 -25.05 8.33
CA ALA A 175 9.97 -26.10 7.52
C ALA A 175 10.34 -27.44 8.16
N ALA A 176 9.36 -28.09 8.77
CA ALA A 176 9.55 -29.35 9.46
C ALA A 176 8.34 -30.27 9.23
N PHE A 177 8.43 -31.52 9.71
CA PHE A 177 7.33 -32.48 9.63
C PHE A 177 6.01 -31.97 10.24
N MET A 178 6.09 -31.08 11.23
CA MET A 178 4.93 -30.44 11.88
C MET A 178 4.33 -29.26 11.10
N GLY A 179 4.78 -29.04 9.86
CA GLY A 179 4.29 -27.97 8.99
C GLY A 179 5.33 -26.88 8.73
N THR A 180 4.92 -25.94 7.89
CA THR A 180 5.77 -24.86 7.39
C THR A 180 5.19 -23.52 7.85
N HIS A 181 5.96 -22.75 8.61
CA HIS A 181 5.52 -21.47 9.17
C HIS A 181 6.73 -20.60 9.56
N TYR A 182 6.48 -19.34 9.89
CA TYR A 182 7.42 -18.50 10.61
C TYR A 182 7.16 -18.61 12.11
N SER A 183 8.20 -18.87 12.88
CA SER A 183 8.13 -18.92 14.35
C SER A 183 8.69 -17.62 14.93
N LEU A 184 7.78 -16.74 15.36
CA LEU A 184 8.11 -15.42 15.87
C LEU A 184 8.10 -15.46 17.40
N GLU A 185 9.17 -14.97 18.03
CA GLU A 185 9.30 -14.94 19.48
C GLU A 185 9.16 -13.49 19.97
N ILE A 186 8.24 -13.25 20.91
CA ILE A 186 7.90 -11.93 21.40
C ILE A 186 8.07 -11.95 22.92
N PRO A 187 9.09 -11.29 23.46
CA PRO A 187 9.20 -11.11 24.90
C PRO A 187 8.09 -10.17 25.37
N VAL A 188 7.43 -10.52 26.46
CA VAL A 188 6.35 -9.72 27.05
C VAL A 188 6.53 -9.55 28.55
N VAL A 189 5.97 -8.46 29.07
CA VAL A 189 5.91 -8.16 30.50
C VAL A 189 4.45 -8.20 30.92
N VAL A 190 4.13 -9.07 31.87
CA VAL A 190 2.78 -9.19 32.42
C VAL A 190 2.71 -8.37 33.70
N PRO A 191 1.93 -7.27 33.75
CA PRO A 191 1.83 -6.46 34.95
C PRO A 191 1.17 -7.25 36.08
N ALA A 192 1.55 -6.99 37.33
CA ALA A 192 0.96 -7.65 38.50
C ALA A 192 -0.57 -7.42 38.61
N SER A 193 -1.06 -6.31 38.05
CA SER A 193 -2.48 -5.98 37.95
C SER A 193 -3.22 -6.71 36.82
N ALA A 194 -2.53 -7.51 36.00
CA ALA A 194 -3.17 -8.25 34.92
C ALA A 194 -4.15 -9.28 35.49
N PRO A 195 -5.35 -9.41 34.92
CA PRO A 195 -6.33 -10.39 35.37
C PRO A 195 -5.78 -11.83 35.20
N PRO A 196 -5.95 -12.70 36.20
CA PRO A 196 -5.44 -14.07 36.14
C PRO A 196 -6.21 -14.88 35.09
N LYS A 197 -5.50 -15.76 34.36
CA LYS A 197 -6.07 -16.74 33.39
C LYS A 197 -6.82 -16.12 32.21
N VAL A 198 -6.45 -14.90 31.78
CA VAL A 198 -7.03 -14.30 30.58
C VAL A 198 -6.27 -14.74 29.33
N VAL A 199 -7.00 -14.95 28.24
CA VAL A 199 -6.45 -15.25 26.91
C VAL A 199 -5.72 -14.02 26.39
N TRP A 200 -4.51 -14.20 25.88
CA TRP A 200 -3.73 -13.11 25.29
C TRP A 200 -4.05 -13.02 23.81
N THR A 201 -4.38 -11.83 23.33
CA THR A 201 -4.59 -11.54 21.92
C THR A 201 -3.27 -11.18 21.27
N VAL A 202 -2.99 -11.77 20.12
CA VAL A 202 -1.81 -11.48 19.30
C VAL A 202 -2.29 -10.88 17.99
N ALA A 203 -1.79 -9.71 17.65
CA ALA A 203 -1.95 -9.10 16.34
C ALA A 203 -0.63 -9.14 15.59
N VAL A 204 -0.65 -9.60 14.34
CA VAL A 204 0.52 -9.65 13.47
C VAL A 204 0.23 -8.89 12.19
N SER A 205 1.15 -8.01 11.81
CA SER A 205 1.10 -7.24 10.57
C SER A 205 2.41 -7.44 9.82
N CYS A 206 2.36 -8.04 8.63
CA CYS A 206 3.55 -8.28 7.80
C CYS A 206 3.45 -7.50 6.49
N THR A 207 4.48 -6.72 6.19
CA THR A 207 4.65 -6.02 4.92
C THR A 207 5.62 -6.80 4.04
N ASP A 208 5.13 -7.24 2.89
CA ASP A 208 5.93 -7.92 1.87
C ASP A 208 6.98 -6.98 1.28
N GLY A 209 8.22 -7.42 1.21
CA GLY A 209 9.33 -6.66 0.67
C GLY A 209 9.25 -6.45 -0.83
N TRP A 210 8.59 -7.36 -1.56
CA TRP A 210 8.44 -7.27 -3.00
C TRP A 210 7.29 -6.35 -3.40
N THR A 211 6.08 -6.64 -2.92
CA THR A 211 4.87 -5.90 -3.31
C THR A 211 4.60 -4.66 -2.47
N ARG A 212 5.29 -4.50 -1.33
CA ARG A 212 5.03 -3.46 -0.32
C ARG A 212 3.61 -3.51 0.28
N GLN A 213 2.85 -4.57 0.02
CA GLN A 213 1.52 -4.75 0.59
C GLN A 213 1.64 -5.26 2.04
N THR A 214 0.74 -4.78 2.89
CA THR A 214 0.67 -5.18 4.30
C THR A 214 -0.51 -6.11 4.53
N PHE A 215 -0.23 -7.26 5.14
CA PHE A 215 -1.19 -8.29 5.48
C PHE A 215 -1.29 -8.41 6.99
N ARG A 216 -2.51 -8.60 7.51
CA ARG A 216 -2.77 -8.64 8.94
C ARG A 216 -3.47 -9.93 9.31
N THR A 217 -3.13 -10.44 10.48
CA THR A 217 -3.82 -11.56 11.10
C THR A 217 -3.83 -11.37 12.60
N SER A 218 -4.77 -12.03 13.28
CA SER A 218 -4.82 -12.02 14.73
C SER A 218 -5.21 -13.39 15.24
N GLY A 219 -4.76 -13.70 16.43
CA GLY A 219 -5.08 -14.94 17.10
C GLY A 219 -5.04 -14.79 18.61
N SER A 220 -5.21 -15.92 19.27
CA SER A 220 -5.28 -16.00 20.71
C SER A 220 -4.27 -17.02 21.20
N VAL A 221 -3.59 -16.69 22.30
CA VAL A 221 -2.63 -17.56 22.98
C VAL A 221 -3.06 -17.71 24.42
N ALA A 222 -3.05 -18.93 24.93
CA ALA A 222 -3.34 -19.19 26.33
C ALA A 222 -2.20 -18.64 27.19
N ALA A 223 -2.54 -17.96 28.30
CA ALA A 223 -1.55 -17.55 29.27
C ALA A 223 -0.75 -18.77 29.80
N PRO A 224 0.54 -18.61 30.14
CA PRO A 224 1.34 -19.71 30.66
C PRO A 224 0.75 -20.25 31.96
N ARG A 225 0.83 -21.58 32.16
CA ARG A 225 0.41 -22.21 33.42
C ARG A 225 1.37 -21.79 34.55
N GLN A 226 0.84 -21.58 35.75
CA GLN A 226 1.63 -21.29 36.94
C GLN A 226 2.34 -22.54 37.45
#